data_AF-X0XBI4-F1
#
_entry.id   AF-X0XBI4-F1
#
_cell.length_a   1.000
_cell.length_b   1.000
_cell.length_c   1.000
_cell.angle_alpha   90.00
_cell.angle_beta   90.00
_cell.angle_gamma   90.00
#
_symmetry.space_group_name_H-M   'P 1'
#
loop_
_entity.id
_entity.type
_entity.pdbx_description
1 polymer ?
#
loop_
_entity_poly.entity_id
_entity_poly.type
_entity_poly.pdbx_seq_one_letter_code
_entity_poly.pdbx_strand_id
1 'polypeptide(L)'
;MSLITYDITKPFPFEQLSLENPHGVQGGAYFSKIRINGNPFLFQTPKCTTKSGIVTTEKKVYCDLILTSENDQFIQFLQELEKAVQTLIYEKRNIWFHNDMEMENIEYFFNPLIRTYKKKFLVRTYIQQPKHIKSTESLQIYDEMENALTIEDVKKEKKVVALLEGLGIKFTSSSFHLELCLRQAMVLEDKPIFHKCLIQMK
;
A
#
# COMPACT_ATOMS: atom_id res chain seq x y z
N MET A 1 -18.87 -10.67 -3.83
CA MET A 1 -17.40 -10.62 -3.93
C MET A 1 -16.85 -10.87 -2.54
N SER A 2 -16.06 -11.92 -2.35
CA SER A 2 -15.37 -12.20 -1.09
C SER A 2 -14.05 -11.44 -1.08
N LEU A 3 -13.77 -10.74 0.02
CA LEU A 3 -12.48 -10.09 0.25
C LEU A 3 -11.53 -11.14 0.83
N ILE A 4 -10.39 -11.37 0.17
CA ILE A 4 -9.41 -12.39 0.60
C ILE A 4 -8.19 -11.69 1.19
N THR A 5 -7.80 -12.08 2.39
CA THR A 5 -6.56 -11.62 3.03
C THR A 5 -5.45 -12.64 2.83
N TYR A 6 -4.36 -12.21 2.19
CA TYR A 6 -3.18 -13.02 1.92
C TYR A 6 -2.13 -12.82 3.01
N ASP A 7 -1.61 -13.94 3.47
CA ASP A 7 -0.46 -14.02 4.36
C ASP A 7 0.82 -13.99 3.52
N ILE A 8 1.54 -12.88 3.57
CA ILE A 8 2.79 -12.65 2.82
C ILE A 8 3.94 -13.57 3.24
N THR A 9 3.78 -14.31 4.34
CA THR A 9 4.75 -15.33 4.74
C THR A 9 4.63 -16.62 3.92
N LYS A 10 3.56 -16.74 3.13
CA LYS A 10 3.27 -17.86 2.24
C LYS A 10 3.42 -17.44 0.78
N PRO A 11 3.56 -18.40 -0.16
CA PRO A 11 3.58 -18.09 -1.59
C PRO A 11 2.35 -17.29 -2.00
N PHE A 12 2.58 -16.16 -2.68
CA PHE A 12 1.53 -15.30 -3.21
C PHE A 12 1.23 -15.69 -4.66
N PRO A 13 -0.04 -15.84 -5.06
CA PRO A 13 -0.41 -16.33 -6.39
C PRO A 13 -0.34 -15.22 -7.45
N PHE A 14 0.87 -14.76 -7.78
CA PHE A 14 1.07 -13.69 -8.76
C PHE A 14 0.52 -14.03 -10.14
N GLU A 15 0.54 -15.30 -10.52
CA GLU A 15 0.00 -15.81 -11.79
C GLU A 15 -1.52 -15.66 -11.92
N GLN A 16 -2.22 -15.45 -10.81
CA GLN A 16 -3.67 -15.24 -10.77
C GLN A 16 -4.04 -13.75 -10.78
N LEU A 17 -3.04 -12.85 -10.81
CA LEU A 17 -3.27 -11.41 -10.94
C LEU A 17 -3.81 -11.06 -12.32
N SER A 18 -4.71 -10.09 -12.35
CA SER A 18 -5.29 -9.57 -13.58
C SER A 18 -5.60 -8.08 -13.44
N LEU A 19 -5.56 -7.39 -14.58
CA LEU A 19 -5.98 -6.00 -14.72
C LEU A 19 -7.30 -5.95 -15.50
N GLU A 20 -8.32 -5.30 -14.93
CA GLU A 20 -9.60 -5.06 -15.59
C GLU A 20 -9.44 -4.05 -16.75
N ASN A 21 -10.47 -3.86 -17.59
CA ASN A 21 -10.38 -2.82 -18.61
C ASN A 21 -10.32 -1.42 -17.98
N PRO A 22 -9.44 -0.54 -18.46
CA PRO A 22 -9.27 0.79 -17.89
C PRO A 22 -10.49 1.65 -18.18
N HIS A 23 -10.82 2.54 -17.25
CA HIS A 23 -11.83 3.58 -17.43
C HIS A 23 -11.23 4.96 -17.16
N GLY A 24 -11.74 5.97 -17.85
CA GLY A 24 -11.31 7.35 -17.66
C GLY A 24 -11.62 7.85 -16.25
N VAL A 25 -10.65 8.53 -15.65
CA VAL A 25 -10.80 9.25 -14.38
C VAL A 25 -10.38 10.72 -14.55
N GLN A 26 -10.72 11.58 -13.59
CA GLN A 26 -10.45 13.02 -13.69
C GLN A 26 -8.97 13.33 -13.96
N GLY A 27 -8.73 14.32 -14.82
CA GLY A 27 -7.39 14.82 -15.15
C GLY A 27 -6.72 14.11 -16.32
N GLY A 28 -7.50 13.52 -17.24
CA GLY A 28 -6.96 12.82 -18.42
C GLY A 28 -6.23 11.52 -18.09
N ALA A 29 -6.48 10.95 -16.90
CA ALA A 29 -5.89 9.70 -16.47
C ALA A 29 -6.87 8.54 -16.67
N TYR A 30 -6.34 7.33 -16.69
CA TYR A 30 -7.10 6.09 -16.69
C TYR A 30 -6.86 5.32 -15.40
N PHE A 31 -7.82 4.49 -15.02
CA PHE A 31 -7.69 3.58 -13.89
C PHE A 31 -8.11 2.17 -14.29
N SER A 32 -7.26 1.19 -14.00
CA SER A 32 -7.55 -0.22 -14.16
C SER A 32 -7.44 -0.92 -12.81
N LYS A 33 -8.51 -1.59 -12.38
CA LYS A 33 -8.53 -2.36 -11.14
C LYS A 33 -7.63 -3.59 -11.25
N ILE A 34 -6.96 -3.91 -10.15
CA ILE A 34 -6.19 -5.15 -10.02
C ILE A 34 -7.00 -6.17 -9.21
N ARG A 35 -6.96 -7.43 -9.62
CA ARG A 35 -7.74 -8.54 -9.03
C ARG A 35 -6.92 -9.81 -8.97
N ILE A 36 -7.26 -10.70 -8.03
CA ILE A 36 -6.83 -12.10 -8.01
C ILE A 36 -8.05 -12.97 -8.23
N ASN A 37 -8.05 -13.77 -9.31
CA ASN A 37 -9.22 -14.57 -9.72
C ASN A 37 -10.53 -13.74 -9.74
N GLY A 38 -10.47 -12.51 -10.25
CA GLY A 38 -11.61 -11.59 -10.32
C GLY A 38 -12.03 -10.96 -8.98
N ASN A 39 -11.35 -11.24 -7.87
CA ASN A 39 -11.68 -10.70 -6.54
C ASN A 39 -10.67 -9.63 -6.07
N PRO A 40 -11.10 -8.66 -5.25
CA PRO A 40 -10.18 -7.80 -4.50
C PRO A 40 -9.33 -8.64 -3.54
N PHE A 41 -8.12 -8.18 -3.27
CA PHE A 41 -7.20 -8.86 -2.35
C PHE A 41 -6.60 -7.88 -1.35
N LEU A 42 -6.41 -8.39 -0.14
CA LEU A 42 -5.74 -7.72 0.96
C LEU A 42 -4.44 -8.44 1.30
N PHE A 43 -3.49 -7.72 1.87
CA PHE A 43 -2.30 -8.29 2.48
C PHE A 43 -1.89 -7.47 3.70
N GLN A 44 -1.38 -8.16 4.71
CA GLN A 44 -0.94 -7.52 5.94
C GLN A 44 0.54 -7.15 5.85
N THR A 45 0.91 -5.97 6.36
CA THR A 45 2.31 -5.59 6.50
C THR A 45 2.96 -6.32 7.69
N PRO A 46 4.30 -6.47 7.72
CA PRO A 46 5.00 -6.68 8.98
C PRO A 46 4.84 -5.43 9.88
N LYS A 47 5.36 -5.52 11.12
CA LYS A 47 5.51 -4.34 11.97
C LYS A 47 6.36 -3.30 11.25
N CYS A 48 5.80 -2.11 11.07
CA CYS A 48 6.45 -0.97 10.43
C CYS A 48 6.17 0.31 11.21
N THR A 49 6.64 1.45 10.72
CA THR A 49 6.36 2.76 11.33
C THR A 49 5.73 3.72 10.34
N THR A 50 5.00 4.74 10.80
CA THR A 50 4.52 5.79 9.88
C THR A 50 5.52 6.93 9.77
N LYS A 51 5.60 7.59 8.61
CA LYS A 51 6.51 8.74 8.42
C LYS A 51 6.03 10.01 9.11
N SER A 52 4.75 10.33 8.95
CA SER A 52 4.14 11.57 9.44
C SER A 52 2.74 11.33 10.01
N GLY A 53 2.38 10.09 10.31
CA GLY A 53 1.01 9.72 10.62
C GLY A 53 0.10 9.66 9.38
N ILE A 54 -1.19 9.89 9.59
CA ILE A 54 -2.17 10.10 8.51
C ILE A 54 -2.08 11.56 8.02
N VAL A 55 -1.87 11.73 6.72
CA VAL A 55 -1.75 13.05 6.09
C VAL A 55 -2.98 13.34 5.25
N THR A 56 -3.68 14.42 5.60
CA THR A 56 -4.82 14.93 4.84
C THR A 56 -4.40 16.14 4.02
N THR A 57 -4.63 16.06 2.71
CA THR A 57 -4.51 17.18 1.77
C THR A 57 -5.87 17.52 1.19
N GLU A 58 -5.98 18.62 0.45
CA GLU A 58 -7.22 18.99 -0.24
C GLU A 58 -7.73 17.92 -1.21
N LYS A 59 -6.82 17.11 -1.78
CA LYS A 59 -7.15 16.14 -2.85
C LYS A 59 -7.16 14.69 -2.40
N LYS A 60 -6.36 14.35 -1.38
CA LYS A 60 -6.09 12.97 -0.99
C LYS A 60 -5.80 12.87 0.50
N VAL A 61 -6.16 11.72 1.08
CA VAL A 61 -5.65 11.28 2.38
C VAL A 61 -4.72 10.09 2.14
N TYR A 62 -3.57 10.10 2.78
CA TYR A 62 -2.56 9.05 2.61
C TYR A 62 -1.75 8.82 3.89
N CYS A 63 -1.10 7.66 3.96
CA CYS A 63 -0.09 7.33 4.95
C CYS A 63 1.16 6.79 4.24
N ASP A 64 2.32 7.37 4.55
CA ASP A 64 3.60 6.83 4.12
C ASP A 64 4.11 5.87 5.22
N LEU A 65 4.15 4.57 4.92
CA LEU A 65 4.74 3.54 5.77
C LEU A 65 6.25 3.49 5.57
N ILE A 66 6.99 3.35 6.66
CA ILE A 66 8.44 3.20 6.72
C ILE A 66 8.76 1.75 7.04
N LEU A 67 9.48 1.11 6.12
CA LEU A 67 10.05 -0.22 6.27
C LEU A 67 11.57 -0.12 6.46
N THR A 68 12.15 -1.06 7.20
CA THR A 68 13.60 -1.21 7.38
C THR A 68 14.09 -2.47 6.66
N SER A 69 15.40 -2.71 6.69
CA SER A 69 15.98 -3.97 6.20
C SER A 69 15.48 -5.22 6.93
N GLU A 70 14.88 -5.07 8.11
CA GLU A 70 14.23 -6.19 8.83
C GLU A 70 12.95 -6.66 8.14
N ASN A 71 12.40 -5.86 7.21
CA ASN A 71 11.19 -6.17 6.46
C ASN A 71 11.49 -6.75 5.06
N ASP A 72 12.66 -7.39 4.88
CA ASP A 72 13.17 -7.84 3.57
C ASP A 72 12.16 -8.68 2.77
N GLN A 73 11.54 -9.68 3.40
CA GLN A 73 10.52 -10.51 2.75
C GLN A 73 9.34 -9.69 2.20
N PHE A 74 8.88 -8.68 2.95
CA PHE A 74 7.79 -7.83 2.49
C PHE A 74 8.25 -6.85 1.40
N ILE A 75 9.48 -6.37 1.48
CA ILE A 75 10.10 -5.53 0.44
C ILE A 75 10.20 -6.33 -0.86
N GLN A 76 10.66 -7.57 -0.81
CA GLN A 76 10.71 -8.47 -1.96
C GLN A 76 9.32 -8.73 -2.54
N PHE A 77 8.32 -9.03 -1.70
CA PHE A 77 6.93 -9.19 -2.13
C PHE A 77 6.42 -7.96 -2.92
N LEU A 78 6.67 -6.75 -2.43
CA LEU A 78 6.26 -5.51 -3.10
C LEU A 78 6.99 -5.31 -4.45
N GLN A 79 8.26 -5.70 -4.55
CA GLN A 79 9.02 -5.67 -5.80
C GLN A 79 8.48 -6.70 -6.81
N GLU A 80 8.13 -7.90 -6.36
CA GLU A 80 7.52 -8.93 -7.20
C GLU A 80 6.13 -8.51 -7.69
N LEU A 81 5.33 -7.88 -6.82
CA LEU A 81 4.04 -7.31 -7.18
C LEU A 81 4.17 -6.23 -8.25
N GLU A 82 5.16 -5.34 -8.12
CA GLU A 82 5.45 -4.30 -9.12
C GLU A 82 5.78 -4.93 -10.49
N LYS A 83 6.70 -5.90 -10.52
CA LYS A 83 7.10 -6.61 -11.75
C LYS A 83 5.92 -7.35 -12.40
N ALA A 84 5.09 -8.01 -11.59
CA ALA A 84 3.89 -8.68 -12.08
C ALA A 84 2.92 -7.68 -12.73
N VAL A 85 2.73 -6.51 -12.12
CA VAL A 85 1.88 -5.46 -12.68
C VAL A 85 2.47 -4.87 -13.97
N GLN A 86 3.78 -4.63 -14.03
CA GLN A 86 4.45 -4.18 -15.27
C GLN A 86 4.24 -5.18 -16.40
N THR A 87 4.37 -6.49 -16.12
CA THR A 87 4.12 -7.57 -17.08
C THR A 87 2.68 -7.56 -17.57
N LEU A 88 1.70 -7.43 -16.66
CA LEU A 88 0.28 -7.35 -17.03
C LEU A 88 -0.06 -6.12 -17.88
N ILE A 89 0.58 -4.98 -17.64
CA ILE A 89 0.44 -3.78 -18.48
C ILE A 89 1.00 -4.06 -19.89
N TYR A 90 2.18 -4.67 -19.95
CA TYR A 90 2.82 -5.02 -21.22
C TYR A 90 1.99 -6.00 -22.03
N GLU A 91 1.38 -7.02 -21.41
CA GLU A 91 0.48 -7.95 -22.08
C GLU A 91 -0.76 -7.27 -22.69
N LYS A 92 -1.26 -6.22 -22.04
CA LYS A 92 -2.44 -5.46 -22.49
C LYS A 92 -2.10 -4.31 -23.43
N ARG A 93 -0.83 -4.09 -23.75
CA ARG A 93 -0.35 -2.88 -24.45
C ARG A 93 -1.05 -2.59 -25.77
N ASN A 94 -1.30 -3.62 -26.58
CA ASN A 94 -1.92 -3.48 -27.90
C ASN A 94 -3.41 -3.09 -27.83
N ILE A 95 -4.02 -3.24 -26.65
CA ILE A 95 -5.42 -2.89 -26.39
C ILE A 95 -5.51 -1.54 -25.68
N TRP A 96 -4.57 -1.25 -24.79
CA TRP A 96 -4.61 -0.06 -23.93
C TRP A 96 -3.98 1.18 -24.56
N PHE A 97 -3.02 1.01 -25.46
CA PHE A 97 -2.25 2.11 -26.03
C PHE A 97 -2.37 2.13 -27.55
N HIS A 98 -2.45 3.33 -28.12
CA HIS A 98 -2.48 3.53 -29.57
C HIS A 98 -1.09 3.41 -30.21
N ASN A 99 -0.04 3.72 -29.44
CA ASN A 99 1.35 3.62 -29.88
C ASN A 99 1.98 2.36 -29.29
N ASP A 100 3.04 1.89 -29.95
CA ASP A 100 3.86 0.80 -29.43
C ASP A 100 4.42 1.16 -28.05
N MET A 101 4.10 0.33 -27.06
CA MET A 101 4.53 0.50 -25.67
C MET A 101 5.47 -0.64 -25.29
N GLU A 102 6.76 -0.37 -25.37
CA GLU A 102 7.82 -1.31 -24.98
C GLU A 102 7.93 -1.47 -23.46
N MET A 103 8.54 -2.57 -22.99
CA MET A 103 8.67 -2.85 -21.55
C MET A 103 9.50 -1.76 -20.86
N GLU A 104 10.58 -1.33 -21.52
CA GLU A 104 11.49 -0.28 -21.05
C GLU A 104 10.74 1.03 -20.82
N ASN A 105 9.76 1.36 -21.68
CA ASN A 105 8.92 2.54 -21.50
C ASN A 105 7.97 2.38 -20.30
N ILE A 106 7.38 1.19 -20.11
CA ILE A 106 6.53 0.91 -18.95
C ILE A 106 7.35 1.06 -17.67
N GLU A 107 8.53 0.44 -17.60
CA GLU A 107 9.44 0.52 -16.46
C GLU A 107 9.88 1.96 -16.19
N TYR A 108 10.23 2.71 -17.24
CA TYR A 108 10.65 4.11 -17.13
C TYR A 108 9.54 5.02 -16.58
N PHE A 109 8.29 4.85 -17.05
CA PHE A 109 7.15 5.62 -16.58
C PHE A 109 6.53 5.07 -15.28
N PHE A 110 6.98 3.90 -14.80
CA PHE A 110 6.46 3.31 -13.59
C PHE A 110 6.95 4.09 -12.37
N ASN A 111 6.02 4.54 -11.53
CA ASN A 111 6.36 5.15 -10.26
C ASN A 111 6.66 4.03 -9.26
N PRO A 112 7.89 3.96 -8.72
CA PRO A 112 8.26 2.87 -7.82
C PRO A 112 7.32 2.78 -6.63
N LEU A 113 6.84 1.57 -6.36
CA LEU A 113 6.01 1.24 -5.20
C LEU A 113 6.78 1.48 -3.89
N ILE A 114 8.10 1.27 -3.96
CA ILE A 114 9.04 1.46 -2.85
C ILE A 114 10.00 2.61 -3.19
N ARG A 115 10.11 3.59 -2.30
CA ARG A 115 11.05 4.71 -2.44
C ARG A 115 12.12 4.69 -1.34
N THR A 116 13.36 4.99 -1.68
CA THR A 116 14.44 5.10 -0.68
C THR A 116 14.27 6.35 0.19
N TYR A 117 14.48 6.21 1.50
CA TYR A 117 14.39 7.29 2.48
C TYR A 117 15.35 7.09 3.64
N LYS A 118 16.46 7.85 3.72
CA LYS A 118 17.41 7.81 4.85
C LYS A 118 17.81 6.38 5.29
N LYS A 119 18.25 5.53 4.34
CA LYS A 119 18.56 4.09 4.54
C LYS A 119 17.37 3.21 4.95
N LYS A 120 16.15 3.73 4.86
CA LYS A 120 14.88 3.03 5.02
C LYS A 120 14.12 3.04 3.69
N PHE A 121 12.97 2.39 3.66
CA PHE A 121 12.09 2.32 2.52
C PHE A 121 10.73 2.95 2.83
N LEU A 122 10.13 3.64 1.86
CA LEU A 122 8.82 4.27 1.96
C LEU A 122 7.83 3.64 0.99
N VAL A 123 6.68 3.25 1.52
CA VAL A 123 5.52 2.78 0.74
C VAL A 123 4.36 3.73 1.01
N ARG A 124 3.83 4.34 -0.05
CA ARG A 124 2.66 5.21 0.07
C ARG A 124 1.39 4.40 -0.02
N THR A 125 0.51 4.60 0.93
CA THR A 125 -0.84 4.03 0.97
C THR A 125 -1.86 5.15 0.97
N TYR A 126 -2.96 4.98 0.27
CA TYR A 126 -4.05 5.95 0.20
C TYR A 126 -5.20 5.52 1.09
N ILE A 127 -6.02 6.47 1.52
CA ILE A 127 -7.26 6.21 2.26
C ILE A 127 -8.40 6.71 1.38
N GLN A 128 -9.31 5.81 0.99
CA GLN A 128 -10.44 6.17 0.14
C GLN A 128 -11.38 7.10 0.90
N GLN A 129 -11.66 8.29 0.38
CA GLN A 129 -12.72 9.14 0.90
C GLN A 129 -14.01 8.88 0.10
N PRO A 130 -15.10 8.42 0.73
CA PRO A 130 -16.38 8.35 0.04
C PRO A 130 -16.81 9.76 -0.41
N LYS A 131 -17.18 9.92 -1.69
CA LYS A 131 -17.51 11.23 -2.29
C LYS A 131 -18.67 11.97 -1.61
N HIS A 132 -19.47 11.29 -0.79
CA HIS A 132 -20.65 11.85 -0.13
C HIS A 132 -20.64 11.73 1.40
N ILE A 133 -19.55 11.22 1.99
CA ILE A 133 -19.42 11.08 3.43
C ILE A 133 -18.08 11.69 3.84
N LYS A 134 -18.12 12.80 4.57
CA LYS A 134 -16.96 13.30 5.32
C LYS A 134 -16.76 12.35 6.52
N SER A 135 -16.29 11.14 6.27
CA SER A 135 -15.89 10.27 7.37
C SER A 135 -14.71 9.40 6.95
N THR A 136 -13.82 9.27 7.91
CA THR A 136 -12.71 8.32 8.00
C THR A 136 -13.21 6.88 8.16
N GLU A 137 -14.49 6.57 7.93
CA GLU A 137 -15.08 5.22 8.07
C GLU A 137 -14.51 4.18 7.11
N SER A 138 -13.74 4.61 6.10
CA SER A 138 -13.03 3.70 5.19
C SER A 138 -11.73 3.13 5.78
N LEU A 139 -11.20 3.75 6.84
CA LEU A 139 -10.02 3.30 7.57
C LEU A 139 -10.42 2.98 9.02
N GLN A 140 -10.23 1.72 9.41
CA GLN A 140 -10.44 1.31 10.80
C GLN A 140 -9.10 1.24 11.52
N ILE A 141 -9.02 1.84 12.72
CA ILE A 141 -7.79 1.90 13.50
C ILE A 141 -8.06 1.29 14.86
N TYR A 142 -7.17 0.43 15.32
CA TYR A 142 -7.30 -0.28 16.59
C TYR A 142 -5.99 -0.26 17.37
N ASP A 143 -6.04 -0.38 18.69
CA ASP A 143 -4.88 -0.76 19.50
C ASP A 143 -4.70 -2.30 19.54
N GLU A 144 -3.72 -2.77 20.31
CA GLU A 144 -3.46 -4.21 20.50
C GLU A 144 -4.58 -4.95 21.27
N MET A 145 -5.50 -4.22 21.91
CA MET A 145 -6.63 -4.74 22.66
C MET A 145 -7.95 -4.63 21.87
N GLU A 146 -7.86 -4.32 20.57
CA GLU A 146 -9.00 -4.11 19.66
C GLU A 146 -9.90 -2.92 20.03
N ASN A 147 -9.41 -1.99 20.87
CA ASN A 147 -10.12 -0.73 21.10
C ASN A 147 -9.99 0.17 19.87
N ALA A 148 -11.11 0.74 19.44
CA ALA A 148 -11.12 1.66 18.30
C ALA A 148 -10.34 2.95 18.61
N LEU A 149 -9.49 3.33 17.68
CA LEU A 149 -8.70 4.56 17.68
C LEU A 149 -9.10 5.47 16.51
N THR A 150 -8.53 6.67 16.50
CA THR A 150 -8.79 7.71 15.50
C THR A 150 -7.54 8.00 14.67
N ILE A 151 -7.69 8.79 13.60
CA ILE A 151 -6.54 9.12 12.72
C ILE A 151 -5.49 9.96 13.48
N GLU A 152 -5.90 10.65 14.53
CA GLU A 152 -5.10 11.47 15.44
C GLU A 152 -4.13 10.62 16.28
N ASP A 153 -4.43 9.33 16.48
CA ASP A 153 -3.60 8.38 17.24
C ASP A 153 -2.46 7.80 16.40
N VAL A 154 -2.58 7.86 15.08
CA VAL A 154 -1.54 7.44 14.14
C VAL A 154 -0.62 8.63 13.88
N LYS A 155 0.35 8.83 14.77
CA LYS A 155 1.32 9.93 14.74
C LYS A 155 2.63 9.53 14.05
N LYS A 156 3.50 10.52 13.82
CA LYS A 156 4.87 10.33 13.31
C LYS A 156 5.60 9.22 14.07
N GLU A 157 6.27 8.34 13.32
CA GLU A 157 7.09 7.23 13.82
C GLU A 157 6.35 6.23 14.72
N LYS A 158 5.01 6.29 14.78
CA LYS A 158 4.22 5.31 15.51
C LYS A 158 4.35 3.93 14.85
N LYS A 159 4.58 2.91 15.66
CA LYS A 159 4.64 1.51 15.22
C LYS A 159 3.25 1.02 14.88
N VAL A 160 3.11 0.41 13.72
CA VAL A 160 1.84 -0.09 13.21
C VAL A 160 1.99 -1.43 12.50
N VAL A 161 0.90 -2.18 12.45
CA VAL A 161 0.66 -3.25 11.47
C VAL A 161 -0.52 -2.80 10.62
N ALA A 162 -0.38 -2.83 9.29
CA ALA A 162 -1.39 -2.33 8.38
C ALA A 162 -1.99 -3.45 7.53
N LEU A 163 -3.28 -3.33 7.21
CA LEU A 163 -3.98 -4.16 6.24
C LEU A 163 -4.19 -3.33 4.96
N LEU A 164 -3.57 -3.77 3.87
CA LEU A 164 -3.52 -3.04 2.62
C LEU A 164 -4.34 -3.76 1.54
N GLU A 165 -5.04 -3.01 0.70
CA GLU A 165 -5.70 -3.51 -0.52
C GLU A 165 -4.93 -3.06 -1.76
N GLY A 166 -4.72 -3.99 -2.71
CA GLY A 166 -4.32 -3.62 -4.07
C GLY A 166 -5.52 -3.07 -4.83
N LEU A 167 -5.61 -1.75 -5.05
CA LEU A 167 -6.76 -1.16 -5.76
C LEU A 167 -6.64 -1.32 -7.27
N GLY A 168 -5.48 -0.96 -7.81
CA GLY A 168 -5.26 -0.96 -9.25
C GLY A 168 -4.16 -0.02 -9.69
N ILE A 169 -4.01 0.10 -11.00
CA ILE A 169 -3.06 1.00 -11.64
C ILE A 169 -3.78 2.25 -12.13
N LYS A 170 -3.32 3.42 -11.67
CA LYS A 170 -3.68 4.72 -12.22
C LYS A 170 -2.59 5.16 -13.18
N PHE A 171 -2.94 5.56 -14.41
CA PHE A 171 -1.93 5.93 -15.39
C PHE A 171 -2.34 7.06 -16.32
N THR A 172 -1.33 7.72 -16.87
CA THR A 172 -1.42 8.74 -17.92
C THR A 172 -0.50 8.35 -19.08
N SER A 173 -0.32 9.22 -20.07
CA SER A 173 0.65 9.00 -21.14
C SER A 173 2.11 8.98 -20.68
N SER A 174 2.40 9.42 -19.45
CA SER A 174 3.77 9.55 -18.94
C SER A 174 3.96 9.05 -17.51
N SER A 175 2.99 8.34 -16.94
CA SER A 175 3.15 7.76 -15.60
C SER A 175 2.23 6.56 -15.36
N PHE A 176 2.75 5.57 -14.65
CA PHE A 176 1.99 4.48 -14.04
C PHE A 176 2.14 4.55 -12.52
N HIS A 177 1.03 4.43 -11.78
CA HIS A 177 0.99 4.46 -10.32
C HIS A 177 0.16 3.27 -9.82
N LEU A 178 0.80 2.31 -9.16
CA LEU A 178 0.09 1.27 -8.44
C LEU A 178 -0.46 1.86 -7.13
N GLU A 179 -1.78 1.89 -6.99
CA GLU A 179 -2.46 2.46 -5.83
C GLU A 179 -2.79 1.37 -4.80
N LEU A 180 -2.17 1.48 -3.62
CA LEU A 180 -2.50 0.67 -2.43
C LEU A 180 -3.44 1.45 -1.51
N CYS A 181 -4.49 0.81 -1.01
CA CYS A 181 -5.38 1.39 0.00
C CYS A 181 -5.03 0.88 1.39
N LEU A 182 -4.89 1.78 2.37
CA LEU A 182 -4.87 1.43 3.78
C LEU A 182 -6.32 1.22 4.25
N ARG A 183 -6.68 -0.03 4.57
CA ARG A 183 -8.03 -0.40 5.04
C ARG A 183 -8.10 -0.46 6.56
N GLN A 184 -7.08 -1.04 7.19
CA GLN A 184 -6.98 -1.09 8.65
C GLN A 184 -5.56 -0.82 9.12
N ALA A 185 -5.43 -0.29 10.34
CA ALA A 185 -4.15 -0.13 11.02
C ALA A 185 -4.28 -0.51 12.50
N MET A 186 -3.42 -1.41 12.98
CA MET A 186 -3.24 -1.69 14.40
C MET A 186 -2.06 -0.88 14.91
N VAL A 187 -2.29 -0.03 15.90
CA VAL A 187 -1.29 0.81 16.56
C VAL A 187 -0.64 0.02 17.69
N LEU A 188 0.68 -0.07 17.65
CA LEU A 188 1.46 -0.79 18.66
C LEU A 188 2.01 0.19 19.69
N GLU A 189 1.73 -0.07 20.96
CA GLU A 189 2.28 0.72 22.05
C GLU A 189 3.71 0.29 22.41
N ASP A 190 4.55 1.26 22.69
CA ASP A 190 5.89 1.01 23.23
C ASP A 190 5.76 0.74 24.73
N LYS A 191 5.43 -0.51 25.08
CA LYS A 191 5.37 -0.91 26.50
C LYS A 191 6.78 -0.93 27.08
N PRO A 192 7.04 -0.24 28.21
CA PRO A 192 8.34 -0.29 28.85
C PRO A 192 8.63 -1.74 29.27
N ILE A 193 9.78 -2.25 28.82
CA ILE A 193 10.21 -3.63 29.12
C ILE A 193 10.42 -3.81 30.64
N PHE A 194 10.78 -2.73 31.33
CA PHE A 194 11.00 -2.70 32.77
C PHE A 194 10.24 -1.53 33.40
N HIS A 195 9.59 -1.79 34.54
CA HIS A 195 8.93 -0.75 35.36
C HIS A 195 9.83 -0.21 36.48
N LYS A 196 11.06 -0.72 36.61
CA LYS A 196 12.05 -0.27 37.59
C LYS A 196 13.47 -0.45 37.05
N CYS A 197 14.43 0.30 37.59
CA CYS A 197 15.84 0.09 37.31
C CYS A 197 16.28 -1.30 37.81
N LEU A 198 16.88 -2.10 36.94
CA LEU A 198 17.45 -3.41 37.27
C LEU A 198 18.98 -3.40 37.31
N ILE A 199 19.61 -2.26 37.05
CA ILE A 199 21.06 -2.12 37.08
C ILE A 199 21.53 -2.21 38.54
N GLN A 200 22.34 -3.22 38.84
CA GLN A 200 22.99 -3.37 40.13
C GLN A 200 24.44 -2.89 40.02
N MET A 201 24.80 -1.91 40.84
CA MET A 201 26.18 -1.47 41.02
C MET A 201 26.87 -2.46 41.96
N LYS A 202 28.03 -2.99 41.56
CA LYS A 202 28.90 -3.77 42.45
C LYS A 202 29.77 -2.85 43.30
#